data_AF-A0A9E7K5Q2-F1
#
_entry.id   AF-A0A9E7K5Q2-F1
#
_cell.length_a   1.000
_cell.length_b   1.000
_cell.length_c   1.000
_cell.angle_alpha   90.00
_cell.angle_beta   90.00
_cell.angle_gamma   90.00
#
_symmetry.space_group_name_H-M   'P 1'
#
loop_
_entity.id
_entity.type
_entity.pdbx_description
1 polymer ?
#
loop_
_entity_poly.entity_id
_entity_poly.type
_entity_poly.pdbx_seq_one_letter_code
_entity_poly.pdbx_strand_id
1 'polypeptide(L)'
;MEFALFCTKVNILILILALCSPCKFIQSPMDYGPSNLLETKSSASLDFGRIVFNSPSAVLRPQSPRDISLLLTFHSASSFSKVAVAARGAGHSIYGQAQAIDGIVIEMDSIPSDIYVHKKRDDESGVSYADVGGGVLWVELLEESLKLGLAPRSWTDYLYLSIGGTLSNGGISGQTFKYGPQISNVLQLDVVTGKGDLITCSPTSSSELFYAVLGGLGQFGIITRARILLQDAPQKVMLKSCQCFLVHVINHGFCGDQVKWIRAFYDDFDTFTGDQELLVSMPELVDYVEGFIVPNEQSLLSTSVAFPAHLGFMPDFHHVSSAKVYYCIEFAVHDFQAEGTSAEQVSSSLVVEKISKQMSYMPSLVYSVEVSYFDFLNRVRMEEMNLRSRGLWEIPHPWLNMFVPKSGIKEFKDLLLENISPNDFEGPILIYPLLRDKWDANTSVALPDAPTGGDGVEQVVYIVGMLRSANPASCAAGCLDDILRRNRQIAEAASAGRIGGKQYLAHHPSLLHWRDHFGRHWNRFAARKNLFDPLGVLAPGQGIFPRVHASALMYMRSQDKGQSRLLLPKRNIFYGSLCVSYNLQLLLSVSSPVVLTSTTLPP
;
A
#
# COMPACT_ATOMS: atom_id res chain seq x y z
N MET A 1 -40.32 -19.70 43.95
CA MET A 1 -39.48 -19.12 42.88
C MET A 1 -39.11 -17.70 43.29
N GLU A 2 -38.06 -17.52 44.10
CA GLU A 2 -37.58 -16.17 44.49
C GLU A 2 -36.19 -16.18 45.15
N PHE A 3 -35.89 -17.18 46.00
CA PHE A 3 -34.60 -17.28 46.70
C PHE A 3 -33.37 -17.35 45.77
N ALA A 4 -33.53 -17.83 44.53
CA ALA A 4 -32.48 -17.86 43.52
C ALA A 4 -32.09 -16.46 42.99
N LEU A 5 -32.93 -15.44 43.19
CA LEU A 5 -32.72 -14.06 42.71
C LEU A 5 -31.82 -13.22 43.64
N PHE A 6 -31.50 -13.74 44.83
CA PHE A 6 -30.66 -13.05 45.82
C PHE A 6 -29.16 -13.31 45.58
N CYS A 7 -28.79 -14.57 45.32
CA CYS A 7 -27.40 -14.97 45.04
C CYS A 7 -26.80 -14.26 43.81
N THR A 8 -27.63 -13.94 42.81
CA THR A 8 -27.21 -13.23 41.59
C THR A 8 -26.73 -11.80 41.85
N LYS A 9 -27.18 -11.14 42.93
CA LYS A 9 -26.85 -9.74 43.23
C LYS A 9 -25.59 -9.56 44.09
N VAL A 10 -25.16 -10.60 44.82
CA VAL A 10 -24.02 -10.50 45.75
C VAL A 10 -22.68 -10.68 45.02
N ASN A 11 -22.55 -11.66 44.12
CA ASN A 11 -21.26 -11.90 43.44
C ASN A 11 -20.93 -10.91 42.32
N ILE A 12 -21.92 -10.17 41.81
CA ILE A 12 -21.68 -8.99 40.96
C ILE A 12 -20.82 -7.96 41.71
N LEU A 13 -21.01 -7.81 43.03
CA LEU A 13 -20.21 -6.90 43.86
C LEU A 13 -18.76 -7.40 44.07
N ILE A 14 -18.56 -8.72 44.13
CA ILE A 14 -17.23 -9.32 44.32
C ILE A 14 -16.39 -9.25 43.04
N LEU A 15 -16.99 -9.46 41.86
CA LEU A 15 -16.27 -9.28 40.59
C LEU A 15 -15.87 -7.82 40.35
N ILE A 16 -16.70 -6.87 40.80
CA ILE A 16 -16.38 -5.43 40.78
C ILE A 16 -15.19 -5.08 41.69
N LEU A 17 -14.99 -5.80 42.80
CA LEU A 17 -13.84 -5.62 43.69
C LEU A 17 -12.55 -6.29 43.17
N ALA A 18 -12.65 -7.30 42.30
CA ALA A 18 -11.49 -7.93 41.66
C ALA A 18 -10.81 -7.04 40.59
N LEU A 19 -11.46 -5.94 40.18
CA LEU A 19 -10.90 -4.93 39.26
C LEU A 19 -9.80 -4.04 39.89
N CYS A 20 -9.31 -4.38 41.09
CA CYS A 20 -8.39 -3.57 41.89
C CYS A 20 -7.09 -4.30 42.28
N SER A 21 -6.42 -4.95 41.32
CA SER A 21 -5.01 -5.34 41.46
C SER A 21 -4.29 -5.39 40.10
N PRO A 22 -3.08 -4.83 39.94
CA PRO A 22 -2.46 -4.60 38.63
C PRO A 22 -1.72 -5.84 38.09
N CYS A 23 -2.43 -6.87 37.63
CA CYS A 23 -1.80 -8.01 36.93
C CYS A 23 -2.73 -8.74 35.95
N LYS A 24 -2.29 -8.85 34.69
CA LYS A 24 -2.72 -9.81 33.64
C LYS A 24 -4.24 -10.08 33.48
N PHE A 25 -4.93 -9.28 32.67
CA PHE A 25 -6.32 -9.55 32.26
C PHE A 25 -6.43 -10.24 30.89
N ILE A 26 -5.88 -11.46 30.75
CA ILE A 26 -6.19 -12.39 29.65
C ILE A 26 -6.28 -13.80 30.22
N GLN A 27 -7.50 -14.30 30.50
CA GLN A 27 -7.75 -15.72 30.75
C GLN A 27 -9.25 -16.10 30.70
N SER A 28 -9.81 -16.20 29.49
CA SER A 28 -10.80 -17.23 29.12
C SER A 28 -11.18 -17.12 27.63
N PRO A 29 -10.60 -17.95 26.74
CA PRO A 29 -11.00 -18.01 25.33
C PRO A 29 -12.14 -19.02 25.12
N MET A 30 -13.31 -18.78 25.73
CA MET A 30 -14.49 -19.67 25.61
C MET A 30 -15.79 -18.91 25.35
N ASP A 31 -16.02 -18.63 24.07
CA ASP A 31 -17.34 -18.40 23.44
C ASP A 31 -17.22 -18.44 21.90
N TYR A 32 -15.99 -18.45 21.37
CA TYR A 32 -15.70 -18.78 19.97
C TYR A 32 -15.83 -20.29 19.71
N GLY A 33 -16.25 -20.63 18.49
CA GLY A 33 -16.15 -21.99 17.95
C GLY A 33 -14.71 -22.35 17.52
N PRO A 34 -14.50 -23.22 16.52
CA PRO A 34 -13.17 -23.71 16.12
C PRO A 34 -12.28 -22.68 15.38
N SER A 35 -12.51 -21.38 15.58
CA SER A 35 -11.64 -20.30 15.07
C SER A 35 -10.41 -20.16 15.97
N ASN A 36 -9.24 -20.51 15.45
CA ASN A 36 -7.98 -20.48 16.20
C ASN A 36 -7.49 -19.04 16.46
N LEU A 37 -7.91 -18.47 17.59
CA LEU A 37 -7.28 -17.31 18.19
C LEU A 37 -6.02 -17.78 18.93
N LEU A 38 -4.86 -17.27 18.51
CA LEU A 38 -3.55 -17.64 19.08
C LEU A 38 -3.00 -16.54 19.99
N GLU A 39 -2.25 -16.96 21.01
CA GLU A 39 -1.35 -16.06 21.73
C GLU A 39 -0.33 -15.43 20.76
N THR A 40 0.03 -14.18 21.01
CA THR A 40 0.73 -13.34 20.04
C THR A 40 2.17 -13.78 19.81
N LYS A 41 2.44 -14.32 18.62
CA LYS A 41 3.81 -14.40 18.08
C LYS A 41 4.33 -12.99 17.80
N SER A 42 5.64 -12.77 18.03
CA SER A 42 6.31 -11.51 17.71
C SER A 42 6.22 -11.11 16.24
N SER A 43 6.00 -12.06 15.31
CA SER A 43 5.80 -11.78 13.88
C SER A 43 4.64 -10.83 13.58
N ALA A 44 3.58 -10.81 14.40
CA ALA A 44 2.41 -9.97 14.17
C ALA A 44 2.64 -8.49 14.53
N SER A 45 3.60 -8.18 15.40
CA SER A 45 3.98 -6.83 15.83
C SER A 45 5.17 -6.25 15.03
N LEU A 46 5.49 -6.86 13.89
CA LEU A 46 6.64 -6.55 13.04
C LEU A 46 6.20 -6.36 11.60
N ASP A 47 6.86 -5.50 10.85
CA ASP A 47 6.74 -5.36 9.40
C ASP A 47 8.12 -5.18 8.75
N PHE A 48 8.16 -5.11 7.42
CA PHE A 48 9.41 -4.96 6.67
C PHE A 48 10.14 -3.64 6.94
N GLY A 49 9.40 -2.59 7.31
CA GLY A 49 9.97 -1.31 7.73
C GLY A 49 10.86 -1.39 8.96
N ARG A 50 10.51 -2.27 9.92
CA ARG A 50 11.22 -2.45 11.22
C ARG A 50 11.40 -1.15 12.01
N ILE A 51 10.49 -0.18 11.83
CA ILE A 51 10.52 1.13 12.50
C ILE A 51 9.52 1.21 13.66
N VAL A 52 8.34 0.58 13.55
CA VAL A 52 7.31 0.58 14.60
C VAL A 52 6.91 -0.85 15.00
N PHE A 53 6.68 -1.03 16.29
CA PHE A 53 6.60 -2.33 16.94
C PHE A 53 5.33 -2.42 17.84
N ASN A 54 4.16 -2.57 17.22
CA ASN A 54 2.87 -2.51 17.91
C ASN A 54 2.32 -3.92 18.16
N SER A 55 2.34 -4.35 19.42
CA SER A 55 1.75 -5.63 19.83
C SER A 55 0.22 -5.62 19.72
N PRO A 56 -0.40 -6.58 19.01
CA PRO A 56 -1.82 -6.86 19.17
C PRO A 56 -2.11 -7.55 20.50
N SER A 57 -3.39 -7.71 20.84
CA SER A 57 -3.83 -8.56 21.95
C SER A 57 -4.09 -10.00 21.52
N ALA A 58 -4.38 -10.25 20.23
CA ALA A 58 -4.55 -11.59 19.67
C ALA A 58 -4.24 -11.65 18.17
N VAL A 59 -3.99 -12.86 17.66
CA VAL A 59 -3.89 -13.15 16.23
C VAL A 59 -4.99 -14.13 15.83
N LEU A 60 -5.76 -13.81 14.79
CA LEU A 60 -6.70 -14.73 14.16
C LEU A 60 -6.05 -15.34 12.91
N ARG A 61 -6.03 -16.68 12.84
CA ARG A 61 -5.77 -17.43 11.59
C ARG A 61 -7.09 -17.96 11.02
N PRO A 62 -7.82 -17.18 10.19
CA PRO A 62 -9.10 -17.60 9.61
C PRO A 62 -8.93 -18.78 8.65
N GLN A 63 -9.86 -19.74 8.70
CA GLN A 63 -9.95 -20.82 7.72
C GLN A 63 -10.85 -20.43 6.53
N SER A 64 -11.62 -19.35 6.65
CA SER A 64 -12.52 -18.87 5.60
C SER A 64 -12.80 -17.35 5.74
N PRO A 65 -13.29 -16.70 4.66
CA PRO A 65 -13.84 -15.35 4.73
C PRO A 65 -14.98 -15.18 5.76
N ARG A 66 -15.65 -16.27 6.13
CA ARG A 66 -16.74 -16.28 7.11
C ARG A 66 -16.24 -16.03 8.54
N ASP A 67 -15.03 -16.46 8.87
CA ASP A 67 -14.46 -16.24 10.21
C ASP A 67 -14.18 -14.75 10.45
N ILE A 68 -13.68 -14.07 9.41
CA ILE A 68 -13.49 -12.62 9.36
C ILE A 68 -14.85 -11.91 9.48
N SER A 69 -15.86 -12.37 8.73
CA SER A 69 -17.23 -11.84 8.80
C SER A 69 -17.83 -11.95 10.20
N LEU A 70 -17.70 -13.11 10.86
CA LEU A 70 -18.17 -13.33 12.23
C LEU A 70 -17.48 -12.40 13.24
N LEU A 71 -16.14 -12.27 13.17
CA LEU A 71 -15.37 -11.38 14.03
C LEU A 71 -15.83 -9.91 13.88
N LEU A 72 -15.93 -9.42 12.64
CA LEU A 72 -16.31 -8.03 12.38
C LEU A 72 -17.79 -7.76 12.71
N THR A 73 -18.68 -8.72 12.51
CA THR A 73 -20.08 -8.64 12.96
C THR A 73 -20.16 -8.47 14.48
N PHE A 74 -19.39 -9.27 15.23
CA PHE A 74 -19.34 -9.18 16.69
C PHE A 74 -18.83 -7.82 17.18
N HIS A 75 -17.77 -7.27 16.56
CA HIS A 75 -17.28 -5.92 16.89
C HIS A 75 -18.25 -4.80 16.46
N SER A 76 -19.02 -4.99 15.39
CA SER A 76 -20.02 -4.00 14.94
C SER A 76 -21.23 -3.92 15.89
N ALA A 77 -21.69 -5.06 16.40
CA ALA A 77 -22.73 -5.11 17.42
C ALA A 77 -22.24 -4.61 18.81
N SER A 78 -21.00 -4.91 19.17
CA SER A 78 -20.43 -4.66 20.50
C SER A 78 -20.01 -3.20 20.71
N SER A 79 -20.98 -2.34 21.02
CA SER A 79 -20.82 -0.88 21.23
C SER A 79 -19.73 -0.45 22.24
N PHE A 80 -19.32 -1.35 23.14
CA PHE A 80 -18.27 -1.12 24.15
C PHE A 80 -16.86 -1.55 23.71
N SER A 81 -16.74 -2.33 22.62
CA SER A 81 -15.45 -2.88 22.18
C SER A 81 -14.57 -1.80 21.55
N LYS A 82 -13.44 -1.49 22.19
CA LYS A 82 -12.40 -0.60 21.63
C LYS A 82 -11.45 -1.31 20.65
N VAL A 83 -11.58 -2.62 20.49
CA VAL A 83 -10.72 -3.44 19.62
C VAL A 83 -10.85 -2.95 18.17
N ALA A 84 -9.70 -2.82 17.53
CA ALA A 84 -9.54 -2.58 16.10
C ALA A 84 -8.82 -3.77 15.45
N VAL A 85 -8.96 -3.91 14.14
CA VAL A 85 -8.60 -5.11 13.37
C VAL A 85 -7.74 -4.72 12.17
N ALA A 86 -6.55 -5.31 12.04
CA ALA A 86 -5.70 -5.16 10.86
C ALA A 86 -5.65 -6.48 10.07
N ALA A 87 -5.90 -6.42 8.77
CA ALA A 87 -5.60 -7.53 7.87
C ALA A 87 -4.13 -7.48 7.46
N ARG A 88 -3.42 -8.60 7.67
CA ARG A 88 -2.01 -8.76 7.38
C ARG A 88 -1.83 -9.77 6.25
N GLY A 89 -1.37 -9.30 5.10
CA GLY A 89 -0.82 -10.15 4.04
C GLY A 89 0.65 -10.49 4.31
N ALA A 90 1.53 -10.33 3.33
CA ALA A 90 2.97 -10.60 3.44
C ALA A 90 3.75 -9.75 4.48
N GLY A 91 3.09 -8.87 5.24
CA GLY A 91 3.74 -8.05 6.28
C GLY A 91 4.66 -6.92 5.76
N HIS A 92 4.65 -6.65 4.45
CA HIS A 92 5.58 -5.73 3.77
C HIS A 92 5.27 -4.23 3.96
N SER A 93 4.59 -3.87 5.05
CA SER A 93 4.38 -2.47 5.47
C SER A 93 5.68 -1.83 5.96
N ILE A 94 5.74 -0.50 5.94
CA ILE A 94 6.93 0.27 6.34
C ILE A 94 6.74 0.97 7.70
N TYR A 95 5.50 1.26 8.07
CA TYR A 95 5.19 2.13 9.21
C TYR A 95 3.95 1.68 9.98
N GLY A 96 3.82 0.37 10.19
CA GLY A 96 2.77 -0.21 11.05
C GLY A 96 1.41 -0.37 10.39
N GLN A 97 1.25 -0.09 9.08
CA GLN A 97 -0.06 -0.10 8.41
C GLN A 97 -0.84 -1.42 8.57
N ALA A 98 -0.15 -2.56 8.61
CA ALA A 98 -0.72 -3.90 8.83
C ALA A 98 -0.66 -4.40 10.30
N GLN A 99 -0.38 -3.52 11.26
CA GLN A 99 -0.34 -3.80 12.70
C GLN A 99 -1.59 -3.24 13.40
N ALA A 100 -1.92 -3.75 14.59
CA ALA A 100 -3.05 -3.26 15.39
C ALA A 100 -2.70 -3.28 16.90
N ILE A 101 -2.26 -2.14 17.44
CA ILE A 101 -1.97 -1.99 18.87
C ILE A 101 -3.20 -2.32 19.73
N ASP A 102 -3.03 -3.19 20.73
CA ASP A 102 -4.10 -3.73 21.60
C ASP A 102 -5.34 -4.25 20.82
N GLY A 103 -5.11 -4.69 19.58
CA GLY A 103 -6.13 -5.10 18.63
C GLY A 103 -6.02 -6.56 18.21
N ILE A 104 -6.60 -6.88 17.06
CA ILE A 104 -6.50 -8.20 16.44
C ILE A 104 -5.81 -8.06 15.08
N VAL A 105 -4.78 -8.88 14.86
CA VAL A 105 -4.19 -9.07 13.53
C VAL A 105 -4.80 -10.31 12.89
N ILE A 106 -5.24 -10.20 11.64
CA ILE A 106 -5.74 -11.32 10.83
C ILE A 106 -4.64 -11.72 9.85
N GLU A 107 -4.11 -12.94 10.01
CA GLU A 107 -3.10 -13.52 9.13
C GLU A 107 -3.77 -14.07 7.86
N MET A 108 -3.77 -13.28 6.79
CA MET A 108 -4.52 -13.55 5.55
C MET A 108 -3.96 -14.73 4.74
N ASP A 109 -2.68 -15.04 4.94
CA ASP A 109 -1.98 -16.25 4.42
C ASP A 109 -2.58 -17.55 4.94
N SER A 110 -3.35 -17.50 6.03
CA SER A 110 -3.90 -18.70 6.68
C SER A 110 -5.22 -19.19 6.09
N ILE A 111 -5.88 -18.39 5.24
CA ILE A 111 -7.05 -18.84 4.48
C ILE A 111 -6.55 -19.79 3.38
N PRO A 112 -6.98 -21.05 3.33
CA PRO A 112 -6.72 -21.91 2.20
C PRO A 112 -7.33 -21.29 0.93
N SER A 113 -6.49 -21.01 -0.06
CA SER A 113 -6.92 -20.49 -1.35
C SER A 113 -6.35 -21.35 -2.47
N ASP A 114 -7.24 -21.90 -3.27
CA ASP A 114 -6.90 -22.33 -4.62
C ASP A 114 -6.68 -21.09 -5.52
N ILE A 115 -6.06 -21.30 -6.69
CA ILE A 115 -5.94 -20.28 -7.75
C ILE A 115 -6.66 -20.83 -8.99
N TYR A 116 -7.82 -20.26 -9.32
CA TYR A 116 -8.63 -20.73 -10.43
C TYR A 116 -8.39 -19.88 -11.67
N VAL A 117 -7.60 -20.41 -12.61
CA VAL A 117 -7.29 -19.73 -13.87
C VAL A 117 -8.29 -20.12 -14.96
N HIS A 118 -8.97 -19.12 -15.50
CA HIS A 118 -9.93 -19.23 -16.59
C HIS A 118 -9.31 -18.67 -17.88
N LYS A 119 -8.90 -19.54 -18.80
CA LYS A 119 -8.47 -19.14 -20.15
C LYS A 119 -9.70 -18.95 -21.04
N LYS A 120 -9.75 -17.86 -21.80
CA LYS A 120 -10.76 -17.68 -22.89
C LYS A 120 -10.59 -18.80 -23.93
N ARG A 121 -11.64 -19.11 -24.69
CA ARG A 121 -11.50 -19.87 -25.95
C ARG A 121 -11.19 -18.93 -27.11
N ASP A 122 -10.62 -19.50 -28.17
CA ASP A 122 -10.19 -18.73 -29.36
C ASP A 122 -11.37 -18.20 -30.20
N ASP A 123 -12.55 -18.80 -30.04
CA ASP A 123 -13.82 -18.44 -30.68
C ASP A 123 -14.76 -17.60 -29.78
N GLU A 124 -14.41 -17.36 -28.51
CA GLU A 124 -15.23 -16.63 -27.55
C GLU A 124 -14.76 -15.16 -27.39
N SER A 125 -15.71 -14.22 -27.38
CA SER A 125 -15.45 -12.78 -27.17
C SER A 125 -15.15 -12.42 -25.69
N GLY A 126 -14.38 -13.26 -25.01
CA GLY A 126 -14.07 -13.17 -23.58
C GLY A 126 -12.64 -12.69 -23.29
N VAL A 127 -12.32 -12.60 -22.01
CA VAL A 127 -10.97 -12.33 -21.49
C VAL A 127 -10.54 -13.45 -20.56
N SER A 128 -9.25 -13.78 -20.58
CA SER A 128 -8.66 -14.68 -19.59
C SER A 128 -8.57 -13.99 -18.23
N TYR A 129 -8.84 -14.70 -17.14
CA TYR A 129 -8.74 -14.15 -15.78
C TYR A 129 -8.36 -15.23 -14.76
N ALA A 130 -7.88 -14.82 -13.59
CA ALA A 130 -7.72 -15.69 -12.43
C ALA A 130 -8.62 -15.23 -11.28
N ASP A 131 -9.32 -16.17 -10.65
CA ASP A 131 -9.93 -15.99 -9.33
C ASP A 131 -8.94 -16.47 -8.26
N VAL A 132 -8.53 -15.55 -7.38
CA VAL A 132 -7.41 -15.75 -6.43
C VAL A 132 -7.71 -15.14 -5.07
N GLY A 133 -7.31 -15.81 -3.99
CA GLY A 133 -7.53 -15.34 -2.61
C GLY A 133 -6.71 -14.08 -2.26
N GLY A 134 -7.24 -13.25 -1.36
CA GLY A 134 -6.62 -11.99 -0.96
C GLY A 134 -5.29 -12.14 -0.20
N GLY A 135 -5.01 -13.31 0.38
CA GLY A 135 -3.76 -13.63 1.08
C GLY A 135 -2.62 -14.12 0.18
N VAL A 136 -2.95 -14.71 -0.98
CA VAL A 136 -2.02 -15.31 -1.95
C VAL A 136 -1.02 -14.28 -2.46
N LEU A 137 0.22 -14.70 -2.72
CA LEU A 137 1.29 -13.86 -3.26
C LEU A 137 1.25 -13.80 -4.80
N TRP A 138 1.70 -12.68 -5.38
CA TRP A 138 1.78 -12.52 -6.84
C TRP A 138 2.65 -13.57 -7.55
N VAL A 139 3.68 -14.10 -6.87
CA VAL A 139 4.51 -15.18 -7.41
C VAL A 139 3.74 -16.49 -7.59
N GLU A 140 2.84 -16.85 -6.67
CA GLU A 140 2.02 -18.06 -6.77
C GLU A 140 1.03 -17.95 -7.95
N LEU A 141 0.43 -16.77 -8.13
CA LEU A 141 -0.43 -16.49 -9.29
C LEU A 141 0.35 -16.52 -10.62
N LEU A 142 1.60 -16.05 -10.64
CA LEU A 142 2.47 -16.17 -11.81
C LEU A 142 2.76 -17.65 -12.13
N GLU A 143 3.16 -18.43 -11.14
CA GLU A 143 3.47 -19.85 -11.29
C GLU A 143 2.26 -20.66 -11.79
N GLU A 144 1.05 -20.43 -11.27
CA GLU A 144 -0.15 -21.13 -11.75
C GLU A 144 -0.64 -20.66 -13.12
N SER A 145 -0.57 -19.35 -13.43
CA SER A 145 -1.02 -18.84 -14.73
C SER A 145 -0.08 -19.24 -15.89
N LEU A 146 1.24 -19.28 -15.66
CA LEU A 146 2.22 -19.68 -16.68
C LEU A 146 2.03 -21.13 -17.15
N LYS A 147 1.52 -22.03 -16.30
CA LYS A 147 1.19 -23.42 -16.68
C LYS A 147 0.15 -23.52 -17.80
N LEU A 148 -0.62 -22.46 -18.04
CA LEU A 148 -1.62 -22.34 -19.11
C LEU A 148 -1.22 -21.33 -20.21
N GLY A 149 0.03 -20.86 -20.16
CA GLY A 149 0.57 -19.84 -21.07
C GLY A 149 -0.01 -18.44 -20.84
N LEU A 150 -0.49 -18.14 -19.63
CA LEU A 150 -1.10 -16.87 -19.26
C LEU A 150 -0.27 -16.15 -18.19
N ALA A 151 -0.48 -14.85 -18.03
CA ALA A 151 0.10 -14.06 -16.96
C ALA A 151 -0.77 -12.83 -16.62
N PRO A 152 -0.75 -12.33 -15.37
CA PRO A 152 -1.13 -10.94 -15.09
C PRO A 152 -0.31 -9.95 -15.94
N ARG A 153 -0.91 -8.82 -16.29
CA ARG A 153 -0.28 -7.81 -17.17
C ARG A 153 0.31 -6.59 -16.46
N SER A 154 0.06 -6.44 -15.16
CA SER A 154 0.59 -5.35 -14.33
C SER A 154 1.13 -5.93 -13.02
N TRP A 155 2.29 -5.46 -12.58
CA TRP A 155 3.10 -6.11 -11.55
C TRP A 155 3.54 -5.15 -10.44
N THR A 156 4.21 -5.72 -9.45
CA THR A 156 5.10 -5.05 -8.51
C THR A 156 6.48 -5.68 -8.64
N ASP A 157 7.55 -4.92 -8.47
CA ASP A 157 8.91 -5.40 -8.72
C ASP A 157 9.34 -6.54 -7.79
N TYR A 158 8.69 -6.62 -6.63
CA TYR A 158 8.77 -7.73 -5.71
C TYR A 158 7.45 -8.52 -5.73
N LEU A 159 7.53 -9.82 -6.02
CA LEU A 159 6.35 -10.69 -6.21
C LEU A 159 5.85 -11.39 -4.94
N TYR A 160 6.63 -11.39 -3.84
CA TYR A 160 6.22 -11.98 -2.56
C TYR A 160 5.36 -10.99 -1.75
N LEU A 161 4.42 -10.34 -2.45
CA LEU A 161 3.42 -9.43 -1.91
C LEU A 161 2.03 -10.01 -2.14
N SER A 162 1.16 -9.93 -1.13
CA SER A 162 -0.20 -10.46 -1.19
C SER A 162 -1.11 -9.65 -2.12
N ILE A 163 -2.00 -10.32 -2.87
CA ILE A 163 -3.02 -9.70 -3.75
C ILE A 163 -3.80 -8.60 -3.02
N GLY A 164 -4.41 -8.90 -1.86
CA GLY A 164 -5.25 -7.93 -1.13
C GLY A 164 -4.45 -6.74 -0.59
N GLY A 165 -3.19 -6.95 -0.21
CA GLY A 165 -2.30 -5.88 0.29
C GLY A 165 -1.85 -4.90 -0.80
N THR A 166 -1.51 -5.40 -1.98
CA THR A 166 -1.13 -4.56 -3.14
C THR A 166 -2.31 -3.79 -3.71
N LEU A 167 -3.47 -4.46 -3.91
CA LEU A 167 -4.70 -3.82 -4.37
C LEU A 167 -5.25 -2.78 -3.38
N SER A 168 -4.93 -2.90 -2.08
CA SER A 168 -5.24 -1.86 -1.08
C SER A 168 -4.40 -0.58 -1.23
N ASN A 169 -3.35 -0.57 -2.05
CA ASN A 169 -2.45 0.58 -2.23
C ASN A 169 -2.43 1.09 -3.69
N GLY A 170 -2.31 0.18 -4.65
CA GLY A 170 -2.22 0.48 -6.09
C GLY A 170 -1.57 -0.67 -6.86
N GLY A 171 -0.34 -1.02 -6.47
CA GLY A 171 0.48 -2.02 -7.15
C GLY A 171 1.07 -1.45 -8.45
N ILE A 172 2.36 -1.10 -8.41
CA ILE A 172 3.07 -0.44 -9.50
C ILE A 172 4.44 -1.11 -9.74
N SER A 173 4.83 -1.10 -11.00
CA SER A 173 6.08 -1.52 -11.63
C SER A 173 6.08 -0.94 -13.06
N GLY A 174 7.18 -1.03 -13.80
CA GLY A 174 7.36 -0.42 -15.12
C GLY A 174 6.38 -0.80 -16.23
N GLN A 175 5.42 -1.73 -16.06
CA GLN A 175 4.33 -1.96 -17.03
C GLN A 175 3.13 -1.01 -16.81
N THR A 176 3.15 -0.22 -15.73
CA THR A 176 2.04 0.66 -15.28
C THR A 176 1.69 1.72 -16.31
N PHE A 177 2.65 2.21 -17.12
CA PHE A 177 2.36 3.16 -18.20
C PHE A 177 1.50 2.55 -19.33
N LYS A 178 1.61 1.23 -19.55
CA LYS A 178 0.94 0.49 -20.63
C LYS A 178 -0.44 0.00 -20.18
N TYR A 179 -0.51 -0.67 -19.04
CA TYR A 179 -1.71 -1.35 -18.56
C TYR A 179 -2.36 -0.75 -17.31
N GLY A 180 -1.79 0.33 -16.76
CA GLY A 180 -2.17 0.85 -15.45
C GLY A 180 -1.66 -0.01 -14.29
N PRO A 181 -1.84 0.47 -13.05
CA PRO A 181 -1.50 -0.26 -11.83
C PRO A 181 -2.33 -1.55 -11.69
N GLN A 182 -1.96 -2.42 -10.75
CA GLN A 182 -2.69 -3.66 -10.48
C GLN A 182 -4.18 -3.41 -10.17
N ILE A 183 -4.53 -2.30 -9.51
CA ILE A 183 -5.93 -1.91 -9.25
C ILE A 183 -6.75 -1.61 -10.52
N SER A 184 -6.12 -1.21 -11.63
CA SER A 184 -6.78 -1.00 -12.92
C SER A 184 -7.02 -2.30 -13.70
N ASN A 185 -6.61 -3.44 -13.12
CA ASN A 185 -6.59 -4.76 -13.76
C ASN A 185 -7.40 -5.82 -13.00
N VAL A 186 -8.36 -5.35 -12.19
CA VAL A 186 -9.30 -6.18 -11.43
C VAL A 186 -10.69 -6.13 -12.06
N LEU A 187 -11.37 -7.28 -12.18
CA LEU A 187 -12.72 -7.39 -12.75
C LEU A 187 -13.81 -7.51 -11.66
N GLN A 188 -13.47 -8.08 -10.51
CA GLN A 188 -14.37 -8.36 -9.39
C GLN A 188 -13.57 -8.56 -8.09
N LEU A 189 -14.18 -8.32 -6.93
CA LEU A 189 -13.62 -8.56 -5.60
C LEU A 189 -14.69 -9.19 -4.69
N ASP A 190 -14.28 -10.04 -3.76
CA ASP A 190 -15.09 -10.40 -2.57
C ASP A 190 -14.50 -9.73 -1.34
N VAL A 191 -15.33 -8.96 -0.63
CA VAL A 191 -14.90 -8.07 0.46
C VAL A 191 -15.72 -8.34 1.72
N VAL A 192 -15.05 -8.44 2.87
CA VAL A 192 -15.71 -8.34 4.18
C VAL A 192 -15.62 -6.89 4.66
N THR A 193 -16.74 -6.20 4.78
CA THR A 193 -16.77 -4.80 5.24
C THR A 193 -16.51 -4.68 6.75
N GLY A 194 -16.25 -3.46 7.26
CA GLY A 194 -16.09 -3.20 8.70
C GLY A 194 -17.34 -3.45 9.55
N LYS A 195 -18.47 -3.79 8.94
CA LYS A 195 -19.68 -4.28 9.63
C LYS A 195 -19.74 -5.80 9.77
N GLY A 196 -18.91 -6.53 9.03
CA GLY A 196 -19.01 -7.98 8.85
C GLY A 196 -19.72 -8.43 7.56
N ASP A 197 -20.34 -7.52 6.81
CA ASP A 197 -21.04 -7.86 5.55
C ASP A 197 -20.06 -8.46 4.52
N LEU A 198 -20.34 -9.68 4.04
CA LEU A 198 -19.67 -10.31 2.90
C LEU A 198 -20.32 -9.83 1.60
N ILE A 199 -19.56 -9.15 0.74
CA ILE A 199 -20.07 -8.53 -0.49
C ILE A 199 -19.13 -8.80 -1.67
N THR A 200 -19.67 -9.44 -2.72
CA THR A 200 -19.04 -9.45 -4.05
C THR A 200 -19.32 -8.13 -4.76
N CYS A 201 -18.29 -7.47 -5.28
CA CYS A 201 -18.38 -6.19 -5.96
C CYS A 201 -17.55 -6.11 -7.24
N SER A 202 -17.96 -5.25 -8.17
CA SER A 202 -17.40 -5.04 -9.52
C SER A 202 -17.79 -3.64 -10.03
N PRO A 203 -17.30 -3.17 -11.18
CA PRO A 203 -17.73 -1.89 -11.76
C PRO A 203 -19.26 -1.77 -11.98
N THR A 204 -19.97 -2.88 -12.12
CA THR A 204 -21.42 -2.95 -12.39
C THR A 204 -22.28 -3.45 -11.23
N SER A 205 -21.69 -3.87 -10.11
CA SER A 205 -22.41 -4.36 -8.93
C SER A 205 -21.70 -3.96 -7.64
N SER A 206 -22.39 -3.30 -6.70
CA SER A 206 -21.78 -2.72 -5.50
C SER A 206 -20.55 -1.84 -5.81
N SER A 207 -20.61 -1.08 -6.90
CA SER A 207 -19.46 -0.38 -7.50
C SER A 207 -18.77 0.62 -6.58
N GLU A 208 -19.51 1.31 -5.71
CA GLU A 208 -18.90 2.17 -4.68
C GLU A 208 -18.02 1.40 -3.69
N LEU A 209 -18.30 0.12 -3.39
CA LEU A 209 -17.40 -0.69 -2.56
C LEU A 209 -16.17 -1.13 -3.37
N PHE A 210 -16.37 -1.58 -4.61
CA PHE A 210 -15.29 -1.98 -5.53
C PHE A 210 -14.25 -0.86 -5.68
N TYR A 211 -14.72 0.35 -6.02
CA TYR A 211 -13.88 1.52 -6.13
C TYR A 211 -13.42 2.11 -4.79
N ALA A 212 -14.06 1.79 -3.67
CA ALA A 212 -13.55 2.16 -2.36
C ALA A 212 -12.29 1.36 -1.99
N VAL A 213 -12.31 0.03 -2.09
CA VAL A 213 -11.20 -0.82 -1.60
C VAL A 213 -9.95 -0.78 -2.49
N LEU A 214 -10.10 -0.50 -3.78
CA LEU A 214 -8.98 -0.31 -4.71
C LEU A 214 -8.22 1.00 -4.38
N GLY A 215 -6.98 0.87 -3.91
CA GLY A 215 -6.23 1.96 -3.28
C GLY A 215 -6.81 2.39 -1.92
N GLY A 216 -7.65 1.57 -1.30
CA GLY A 216 -8.48 1.92 -0.14
C GLY A 216 -7.80 1.83 1.22
N LEU A 217 -6.49 1.54 1.28
CA LEU A 217 -5.68 1.48 2.50
C LEU A 217 -6.28 0.55 3.59
N GLY A 218 -7.00 -0.50 3.18
CA GLY A 218 -7.74 -1.41 4.07
C GLY A 218 -8.93 -0.79 4.81
N GLN A 219 -9.31 0.46 4.52
CA GLN A 219 -10.23 1.24 5.36
C GLN A 219 -11.71 0.85 5.26
N PHE A 220 -12.12 0.21 4.17
CA PHE A 220 -13.54 -0.02 3.85
C PHE A 220 -13.94 -1.50 3.98
N GLY A 221 -12.97 -2.40 3.87
CA GLY A 221 -13.17 -3.84 3.96
C GLY A 221 -11.88 -4.60 3.70
N ILE A 222 -11.91 -5.89 4.05
CA ILE A 222 -10.84 -6.84 3.82
C ILE A 222 -11.12 -7.58 2.51
N ILE A 223 -10.23 -7.45 1.53
CA ILE A 223 -10.30 -8.19 0.27
C ILE A 223 -9.97 -9.67 0.56
N THR A 224 -10.89 -10.56 0.23
CA THR A 224 -10.79 -12.01 0.48
C THR A 224 -10.66 -12.85 -0.79
N ARG A 225 -11.20 -12.38 -1.92
CA ARG A 225 -10.88 -12.84 -3.29
C ARG A 225 -10.76 -11.64 -4.21
N ALA A 226 -9.92 -11.74 -5.23
CA ALA A 226 -9.93 -10.88 -6.40
C ALA A 226 -10.04 -11.69 -7.69
N ARG A 227 -10.68 -11.10 -8.71
CA ARG A 227 -10.63 -11.58 -10.09
C ARG A 227 -9.68 -10.71 -10.89
N ILE A 228 -8.49 -11.23 -11.18
CA ILE A 228 -7.40 -10.53 -11.87
C ILE A 228 -7.47 -10.81 -13.38
N LEU A 229 -7.35 -9.77 -14.20
CA LEU A 229 -7.28 -9.87 -15.66
C LEU A 229 -5.92 -10.44 -16.10
N LEU A 230 -5.94 -11.45 -16.99
CA LEU A 230 -4.75 -12.08 -17.56
C LEU A 230 -4.61 -11.74 -19.05
N GLN A 231 -3.37 -11.75 -19.51
CA GLN A 231 -2.97 -11.77 -20.92
C GLN A 231 -2.27 -13.10 -21.24
N ASP A 232 -2.05 -13.37 -22.53
CA ASP A 232 -1.15 -14.44 -22.94
C ASP A 232 0.31 -14.07 -22.59
N ALA A 233 1.04 -15.00 -21.98
CA ALA A 233 2.41 -14.77 -21.55
C ALA A 233 3.37 -14.78 -22.77
N PRO A 234 4.45 -13.98 -22.77
CA PRO A 234 5.50 -14.07 -23.78
C PRO A 234 6.03 -15.50 -23.91
N GLN A 235 6.08 -16.03 -25.13
CA GLN A 235 6.52 -17.39 -25.42
C GLN A 235 7.38 -17.45 -26.68
N LYS A 236 8.45 -18.24 -26.58
CA LYS A 236 9.29 -18.73 -27.68
C LYS A 236 8.92 -20.20 -27.87
N VAL A 237 8.62 -20.65 -29.10
CA VAL A 237 8.07 -21.99 -29.41
C VAL A 237 8.61 -23.10 -28.50
N MET A 238 7.72 -23.76 -27.73
CA MET A 238 8.07 -24.99 -27.02
C MET A 238 8.24 -26.16 -28.01
N LEU A 239 9.42 -26.24 -28.63
CA LEU A 239 9.80 -27.36 -29.50
C LEU A 239 9.98 -28.64 -28.67
N LYS A 240 8.89 -29.40 -28.58
CA LYS A 240 8.77 -30.83 -28.23
C LYS A 240 9.96 -31.44 -27.48
N SER A 241 9.75 -31.64 -26.17
CA SER A 241 10.46 -32.61 -25.32
C SER A 241 11.99 -32.49 -25.24
N CYS A 242 12.49 -31.45 -24.57
CA CYS A 242 13.79 -31.53 -23.89
C CYS A 242 13.68 -32.47 -22.68
N GLN A 243 14.04 -33.74 -22.86
CA GLN A 243 13.93 -34.78 -21.83
C GLN A 243 15.12 -34.73 -20.84
N CYS A 244 15.23 -33.66 -20.07
CA CYS A 244 16.31 -33.45 -19.09
C CYS A 244 16.20 -34.43 -17.91
N PHE A 245 16.95 -35.53 -17.99
CA PHE A 245 17.05 -36.54 -16.92
C PHE A 245 17.88 -36.03 -15.72
N LEU A 246 17.39 -36.29 -14.50
CA LEU A 246 18.05 -36.21 -13.19
C LEU A 246 18.83 -34.91 -12.87
N VAL A 247 18.24 -34.06 -12.01
CA VAL A 247 18.63 -33.90 -10.58
C VAL A 247 17.33 -33.67 -9.78
N HIS A 248 17.37 -33.86 -8.45
CA HIS A 248 16.19 -33.86 -7.56
C HIS A 248 15.51 -32.48 -7.38
N VAL A 249 14.17 -32.51 -7.48
CA VAL A 249 13.17 -31.62 -6.83
C VAL A 249 13.07 -30.15 -7.32
N ILE A 250 11.88 -29.83 -7.85
CA ILE A 250 11.34 -28.49 -8.19
C ILE A 250 12.23 -27.66 -9.13
N ASN A 251 12.05 -27.86 -10.44
CA ASN A 251 12.29 -26.84 -11.46
C ASN A 251 11.55 -27.19 -12.76
N HIS A 252 10.32 -26.71 -12.93
CA HIS A 252 9.64 -26.70 -14.23
C HIS A 252 10.12 -25.48 -15.03
N GLY A 253 11.37 -25.53 -15.50
CA GLY A 253 12.00 -24.42 -16.20
C GLY A 253 11.31 -24.12 -17.54
N PHE A 254 10.72 -22.92 -17.65
CA PHE A 254 10.24 -22.38 -18.92
C PHE A 254 11.43 -21.98 -19.80
N CYS A 255 11.97 -22.96 -20.53
CA CYS A 255 13.21 -22.83 -21.26
C CYS A 255 13.03 -22.07 -22.58
N GLY A 256 13.20 -20.74 -22.53
CA GLY A 256 13.27 -19.87 -23.70
C GLY A 256 13.45 -18.41 -23.30
N ASP A 257 14.37 -17.71 -23.96
CA ASP A 257 14.60 -16.28 -23.71
C ASP A 257 13.45 -15.48 -24.32
N GLN A 258 12.63 -14.91 -23.44
CA GLN A 258 11.33 -14.29 -23.74
C GLN A 258 11.36 -12.77 -23.52
N VAL A 259 12.33 -12.27 -22.77
CA VAL A 259 12.48 -10.86 -22.42
C VAL A 259 13.86 -10.39 -22.79
N LYS A 260 13.94 -9.37 -23.65
CA LYS A 260 15.17 -8.60 -23.87
C LYS A 260 15.15 -7.41 -22.91
N TRP A 261 16.09 -7.40 -21.97
CA TRP A 261 16.15 -6.46 -20.84
C TRP A 261 17.39 -5.58 -20.97
N ILE A 262 17.20 -4.26 -20.94
CA ILE A 262 18.21 -3.26 -21.32
C ILE A 262 18.39 -2.24 -20.18
N ARG A 263 19.64 -1.86 -19.94
CA ARG A 263 20.05 -0.73 -19.10
C ARG A 263 20.87 0.26 -19.90
N ALA A 264 20.50 1.53 -19.85
CA ALA A 264 21.14 2.62 -20.60
C ALA A 264 21.44 3.79 -19.66
N PHE A 265 22.70 4.23 -19.60
CA PHE A 265 23.16 5.24 -18.63
C PHE A 265 23.25 6.66 -19.23
N TYR A 266 22.98 7.64 -18.37
CA TYR A 266 22.95 9.08 -18.65
C TYR A 266 23.70 9.84 -17.55
N ASP A 267 24.24 11.01 -17.87
CA ASP A 267 24.77 11.96 -16.90
C ASP A 267 24.08 13.33 -16.92
N ASP A 268 23.11 13.55 -17.81
CA ASP A 268 22.14 14.63 -17.77
C ASP A 268 20.73 14.13 -17.40
N PHE A 269 20.01 14.93 -16.62
CA PHE A 269 18.68 14.59 -16.11
C PHE A 269 17.55 14.94 -17.08
N ASP A 270 17.67 16.03 -17.84
CA ASP A 270 16.63 16.45 -18.78
C ASP A 270 16.57 15.47 -19.97
N THR A 271 17.74 15.00 -20.41
CA THR A 271 17.89 13.93 -21.41
C THR A 271 17.37 12.59 -20.88
N PHE A 272 17.73 12.20 -19.65
CA PHE A 272 17.23 10.99 -19.00
C PHE A 272 15.69 10.97 -18.89
N THR A 273 15.09 12.05 -18.40
CA THR A 273 13.63 12.15 -18.26
C THR A 273 12.92 12.22 -19.61
N GLY A 274 13.49 12.93 -20.59
CA GLY A 274 12.97 12.98 -21.96
C GLY A 274 12.93 11.61 -22.65
N ASP A 275 13.98 10.80 -22.51
CA ASP A 275 14.02 9.45 -23.06
C ASP A 275 13.08 8.48 -22.34
N GLN A 276 12.89 8.61 -21.02
CA GLN A 276 11.86 7.85 -20.31
C GLN A 276 10.45 8.18 -20.81
N GLU A 277 10.15 9.48 -21.03
CA GLU A 277 8.86 9.90 -21.60
C GLU A 277 8.65 9.41 -23.03
N LEU A 278 9.70 9.44 -23.85
CA LEU A 278 9.70 8.87 -25.19
C LEU A 278 9.37 7.37 -25.16
N LEU A 279 9.99 6.58 -24.28
CA LEU A 279 9.71 5.15 -24.16
C LEU A 279 8.26 4.86 -23.75
N VAL A 280 7.71 5.56 -22.74
CA VAL A 280 6.31 5.35 -22.33
C VAL A 280 5.29 5.86 -23.35
N SER A 281 5.69 6.70 -24.30
CA SER A 281 4.86 7.08 -25.46
C SER A 281 4.74 5.98 -26.52
N MET A 282 5.54 4.89 -26.42
CA MET A 282 5.57 3.78 -27.39
C MET A 282 5.12 2.44 -26.78
N PRO A 283 3.89 2.32 -26.22
CA PRO A 283 3.40 1.09 -25.59
C PRO A 283 3.33 -0.12 -26.54
N GLU A 284 3.24 0.09 -27.85
CA GLU A 284 3.25 -0.99 -28.85
C GLU A 284 4.66 -1.57 -29.12
N LEU A 285 5.72 -0.95 -28.58
CA LEU A 285 7.13 -1.35 -28.79
C LEU A 285 7.87 -1.68 -27.48
N VAL A 286 7.34 -1.26 -26.34
CA VAL A 286 7.98 -1.42 -25.02
C VAL A 286 6.96 -2.00 -24.04
N ASP A 287 7.41 -2.91 -23.17
CA ASP A 287 6.53 -3.60 -22.22
C ASP A 287 6.78 -3.19 -20.75
N TYR A 288 7.99 -2.71 -20.46
CA TYR A 288 8.40 -2.24 -19.15
C TYR A 288 9.35 -1.06 -19.30
N VAL A 289 9.11 0.02 -18.55
CA VAL A 289 9.99 1.19 -18.43
C VAL A 289 10.11 1.58 -16.97
N GLU A 290 11.33 1.56 -16.44
CA GLU A 290 11.71 2.15 -15.17
C GLU A 290 13.00 2.98 -15.32
N GLY A 291 13.55 3.42 -14.20
CA GLY A 291 14.86 4.01 -14.11
C GLY A 291 15.24 4.30 -12.67
N PHE A 292 16.50 4.65 -12.46
CA PHE A 292 17.03 4.92 -11.13
C PHE A 292 18.14 5.97 -11.14
N ILE A 293 18.21 6.74 -10.06
CA ILE A 293 19.30 7.67 -9.79
C ILE A 293 20.47 6.88 -9.18
N VAL A 294 21.67 7.14 -9.67
CA VAL A 294 22.92 6.51 -9.24
C VAL A 294 23.82 7.60 -8.61
N PRO A 295 23.65 7.90 -7.30
CA PRO A 295 24.48 8.89 -6.60
C PRO A 295 25.86 8.36 -6.18
N ASN A 296 26.04 7.04 -6.08
CA ASN A 296 27.27 6.39 -5.64
C ASN A 296 27.38 4.94 -6.18
N GLU A 297 28.53 4.30 -5.94
CA GLU A 297 28.80 2.91 -6.33
C GLU A 297 27.89 1.90 -5.62
N GLN A 298 27.58 2.12 -4.33
CA GLN A 298 26.72 1.21 -3.57
C GLN A 298 25.28 1.15 -4.13
N SER A 299 24.78 2.25 -4.69
CA SER A 299 23.47 2.35 -5.35
C SER A 299 23.48 1.57 -6.67
N LEU A 300 24.55 1.68 -7.45
CA LEU A 300 24.78 0.89 -8.66
C LEU A 300 24.86 -0.62 -8.34
N LEU A 301 25.55 -1.00 -7.26
CA LEU A 301 25.63 -2.38 -6.81
C LEU A 301 24.26 -2.90 -6.31
N SER A 302 23.52 -2.09 -5.54
CA SER A 302 22.19 -2.45 -5.00
C SER A 302 21.08 -2.58 -6.04
N THR A 303 21.34 -2.16 -7.29
CA THR A 303 20.46 -2.36 -8.43
C THR A 303 20.91 -3.51 -9.31
N SER A 304 22.09 -4.11 -9.12
CA SER A 304 22.76 -4.91 -10.15
C SER A 304 23.05 -6.37 -9.81
N VAL A 305 22.70 -6.89 -8.63
CA VAL A 305 22.87 -8.33 -8.35
C VAL A 305 21.90 -9.16 -9.20
N ALA A 306 20.72 -8.62 -9.48
CA ALA A 306 19.71 -9.23 -10.33
C ALA A 306 19.95 -9.05 -11.85
N PHE A 307 20.92 -8.24 -12.30
CA PHE A 307 21.18 -7.97 -13.72
C PHE A 307 22.44 -8.71 -14.21
N PRO A 308 22.32 -9.85 -14.93
CA PRO A 308 23.43 -10.79 -15.12
C PRO A 308 24.54 -10.35 -16.11
N ALA A 309 24.52 -9.12 -16.63
CA ALA A 309 25.61 -8.61 -17.47
C ALA A 309 26.76 -8.04 -16.62
N HIS A 310 28.00 -8.28 -17.05
CA HIS A 310 29.15 -7.54 -16.54
C HIS A 310 29.08 -6.07 -16.97
N LEU A 311 28.59 -5.21 -16.07
CA LEU A 311 28.62 -3.76 -16.25
C LEU A 311 30.07 -3.27 -16.25
N GLY A 312 30.64 -3.06 -17.44
CA GLY A 312 31.93 -2.37 -17.63
C GLY A 312 31.87 -0.86 -17.34
N PHE A 313 30.96 -0.44 -16.46
CA PHE A 313 30.70 0.95 -16.13
C PHE A 313 31.60 1.35 -14.96
N MET A 314 32.58 2.22 -15.24
CA MET A 314 33.47 2.81 -14.23
C MET A 314 33.18 4.31 -14.10
N PRO A 315 32.08 4.70 -13.43
CA PRO A 315 31.74 6.10 -13.18
C PRO A 315 32.75 6.79 -12.28
N ASP A 316 33.10 8.04 -12.61
CA ASP A 316 33.74 8.94 -11.65
C ASP A 316 32.66 9.56 -10.75
N PHE A 317 32.52 9.04 -9.52
CA PHE A 317 31.71 9.62 -8.44
C PHE A 317 32.49 10.64 -7.60
N HIS A 318 33.81 10.76 -7.76
CA HIS A 318 34.72 11.41 -6.81
C HIS A 318 35.42 12.64 -7.40
N HIS A 319 34.71 13.38 -8.25
CA HIS A 319 35.22 14.62 -8.81
C HIS A 319 35.40 15.72 -7.74
N VAL A 320 36.57 16.35 -7.72
CA VAL A 320 37.08 17.22 -6.61
C VAL A 320 36.20 18.45 -6.32
N SER A 321 35.33 18.83 -7.26
CA SER A 321 34.43 20.00 -7.15
C SER A 321 33.02 19.67 -6.65
N SER A 322 32.54 18.45 -6.86
CA SER A 322 31.12 18.08 -6.77
C SER A 322 30.94 16.59 -7.06
N ALA A 323 30.22 15.85 -6.23
CA ALA A 323 29.87 14.45 -6.54
C ALA A 323 29.02 14.40 -7.82
N LYS A 324 29.45 13.63 -8.83
CA LYS A 324 28.72 13.47 -10.08
C LYS A 324 27.66 12.38 -9.92
N VAL A 325 26.41 12.73 -10.16
CA VAL A 325 25.26 11.82 -10.17
C VAL A 325 25.03 11.32 -11.59
N TYR A 326 24.78 10.03 -11.74
CA TYR A 326 24.37 9.41 -12.99
C TYR A 326 22.93 8.92 -12.89
N TYR A 327 22.31 8.61 -14.04
CA TYR A 327 20.97 8.05 -14.12
C TYR A 327 20.98 6.82 -15.03
N CYS A 328 20.09 5.87 -14.80
CA CYS A 328 19.94 4.69 -15.66
C CYS A 328 18.47 4.52 -16.03
N ILE A 329 18.17 4.42 -17.32
CA ILE A 329 16.88 3.89 -17.79
C ILE A 329 17.01 2.38 -17.80
N GLU A 330 16.00 1.72 -17.26
CA GLU A 330 15.83 0.28 -17.39
C GLU A 330 14.56 0.00 -18.18
N PHE A 331 14.67 -0.70 -19.32
CA PHE A 331 13.50 -1.03 -20.13
C PHE A 331 13.57 -2.46 -20.65
N ALA A 332 12.40 -3.02 -21.01
CA ALA A 332 12.33 -4.36 -21.57
C ALA A 332 11.30 -4.48 -22.70
N VAL A 333 11.60 -5.38 -23.63
CA VAL A 333 10.78 -5.75 -24.79
C VAL A 333 10.56 -7.25 -24.75
N HIS A 334 9.30 -7.69 -24.81
CA HIS A 334 8.95 -9.11 -24.82
C HIS A 334 8.90 -9.70 -26.24
N ASP A 335 9.26 -10.98 -26.38
CA ASP A 335 9.08 -11.73 -27.62
C ASP A 335 7.68 -12.36 -27.65
N PHE A 336 6.75 -11.72 -28.37
CA PHE A 336 5.36 -12.16 -28.50
C PHE A 336 5.15 -12.98 -29.78
N GLN A 337 4.95 -14.28 -29.62
CA GLN A 337 4.51 -15.14 -30.71
C GLN A 337 2.98 -15.27 -30.71
N ALA A 338 2.33 -14.50 -31.60
CA ALA A 338 0.92 -14.69 -31.91
C ALA A 338 0.73 -15.96 -32.75
N GLU A 339 0.01 -16.95 -32.24
CA GLU A 339 -0.36 -18.13 -33.03
C GLU A 339 -1.29 -17.74 -34.19
N GLY A 340 -1.02 -18.27 -35.38
CA GLY A 340 -1.93 -18.22 -36.53
C GLY A 340 -1.78 -17.03 -37.50
N THR A 341 -1.08 -15.94 -37.15
CA THR A 341 -0.88 -14.80 -38.08
C THR A 341 0.41 -14.92 -38.89
N SER A 342 0.30 -14.88 -40.22
CA SER A 342 1.45 -14.81 -41.15
C SER A 342 2.09 -13.41 -41.25
N ALA A 343 2.14 -12.68 -40.15
CA ALA A 343 2.81 -11.39 -40.06
C ALA A 343 4.32 -11.60 -39.82
N GLU A 344 5.16 -10.74 -40.37
CA GLU A 344 6.61 -10.81 -40.14
C GLU A 344 6.91 -10.56 -38.66
N GLN A 345 7.53 -11.54 -37.99
CA GLN A 345 7.94 -11.42 -36.59
C GLN A 345 9.04 -10.36 -36.47
N VAL A 346 8.67 -9.17 -35.99
CA VAL A 346 9.64 -8.11 -35.66
C VAL A 346 10.36 -8.50 -34.37
N SER A 347 11.49 -9.20 -34.52
CA SER A 347 12.33 -9.64 -33.40
C SER A 347 12.58 -8.50 -32.41
N SER A 348 12.52 -8.80 -31.11
CA SER A 348 12.83 -7.87 -30.02
C SER A 348 14.17 -7.14 -30.22
N SER A 349 15.16 -7.76 -30.88
CA SER A 349 16.43 -7.12 -31.24
C SER A 349 16.28 -5.98 -32.25
N LEU A 350 15.40 -6.11 -33.25
CA LEU A 350 15.11 -5.07 -34.24
C LEU A 350 14.25 -3.94 -33.63
N VAL A 351 13.35 -4.29 -32.69
CA VAL A 351 12.61 -3.30 -31.90
C VAL A 351 13.58 -2.46 -31.05
N VAL A 352 14.51 -3.09 -30.35
CA VAL A 352 15.56 -2.41 -29.57
C VAL A 352 16.46 -1.56 -30.48
N GLU A 353 16.88 -2.05 -31.66
CA GLU A 353 17.68 -1.25 -32.60
C GLU A 353 16.95 0.02 -33.08
N LYS A 354 15.62 -0.07 -33.30
CA LYS A 354 14.77 1.08 -33.65
C LYS A 354 14.60 2.07 -32.49
N ILE A 355 14.53 1.57 -31.24
CA ILE A 355 14.45 2.38 -30.03
C ILE A 355 15.78 3.11 -29.78
N SER A 356 16.90 2.38 -29.79
CA SER A 356 18.26 2.91 -29.58
C SER A 356 18.67 4.02 -30.55
N LYS A 357 18.08 4.08 -31.76
CA LYS A 357 18.31 5.15 -32.74
C LYS A 357 17.61 6.48 -32.41
N GLN A 358 16.72 6.48 -31.42
CA GLN A 358 15.94 7.66 -30.98
C GLN A 358 16.32 8.12 -29.57
N MET A 359 16.98 7.26 -28.79
CA MET A 359 17.49 7.57 -27.45
C MET A 359 18.86 8.28 -27.51
N SER A 360 19.17 9.02 -26.46
CA SER A 360 20.33 9.90 -26.28
C SER A 360 21.22 9.48 -25.09
N TYR A 361 21.21 8.19 -24.72
CA TYR A 361 22.11 7.63 -23.69
C TYR A 361 23.58 7.73 -24.07
N MET A 362 24.47 7.63 -23.07
CA MET A 362 25.92 7.57 -23.28
C MET A 362 26.29 6.31 -24.13
N PRO A 363 26.76 6.43 -25.39
CA PRO A 363 26.75 5.29 -26.32
C PRO A 363 27.62 4.09 -25.95
N SER A 364 28.62 4.28 -25.08
CA SER A 364 29.49 3.23 -24.55
C SER A 364 28.94 2.53 -23.30
N LEU A 365 27.81 3.01 -22.75
CA LEU A 365 27.23 2.59 -21.47
C LEU A 365 25.76 2.15 -21.65
N VAL A 366 25.55 1.25 -22.60
CA VAL A 366 24.31 0.50 -22.78
C VAL A 366 24.60 -0.99 -22.68
N TYR A 367 23.76 -1.72 -21.96
CA TYR A 367 23.92 -3.13 -21.64
C TYR A 367 22.59 -3.86 -21.85
N SER A 368 22.62 -5.05 -22.45
CA SER A 368 21.41 -5.86 -22.66
C SER A 368 21.64 -7.32 -22.31
N VAL A 369 20.64 -7.94 -21.70
CA VAL A 369 20.55 -9.38 -21.45
C VAL A 369 19.27 -9.95 -22.05
N GLU A 370 19.24 -11.26 -22.26
CA GLU A 370 18.01 -12.00 -22.61
C GLU A 370 17.76 -13.04 -21.51
N VAL A 371 16.52 -13.13 -21.03
CA VAL A 371 16.11 -13.95 -19.88
C VAL A 371 14.69 -14.52 -20.08
N SER A 372 14.27 -15.47 -19.25
CA SER A 372 12.86 -15.91 -19.22
C SER A 372 11.95 -14.83 -18.63
N TYR A 373 10.67 -14.88 -18.97
CA TYR A 373 9.67 -13.95 -18.42
C TYR A 373 9.48 -14.12 -16.91
N PHE A 374 9.63 -15.33 -16.39
CA PHE A 374 9.58 -15.60 -14.95
C PHE A 374 10.77 -14.97 -14.22
N ASP A 375 11.99 -15.16 -14.72
CA ASP A 375 13.21 -14.64 -14.08
C ASP A 375 13.24 -13.10 -14.08
N PHE A 376 12.74 -12.47 -15.16
CA PHE A 376 12.60 -11.02 -15.23
C PHE A 376 11.59 -10.46 -14.22
N LEU A 377 10.40 -11.08 -14.10
CA LEU A 377 9.40 -10.65 -13.13
C LEU A 377 9.85 -10.91 -11.70
N ASN A 378 10.51 -12.04 -11.44
CA ASN A 378 10.96 -12.45 -10.11
C ASN A 378 12.36 -11.91 -9.74
N ARG A 379 12.94 -11.00 -10.54
CA ARG A 379 14.34 -10.53 -10.44
C ARG A 379 14.76 -10.09 -9.04
N VAL A 380 13.88 -9.40 -8.31
CA VAL A 380 14.15 -8.88 -6.94
C VAL A 380 14.25 -10.00 -5.89
N ARG A 381 13.82 -11.24 -6.17
CA ARG A 381 14.05 -12.40 -5.29
C ARG A 381 15.54 -12.73 -5.16
N MET A 382 16.35 -12.46 -6.18
CA MET A 382 17.81 -12.61 -6.11
C MET A 382 18.43 -11.60 -5.14
N GLU A 383 17.96 -10.34 -5.16
CA GLU A 383 18.35 -9.30 -4.21
C GLU A 383 17.95 -9.68 -2.78
N GLU A 384 16.71 -10.16 -2.56
CA GLU A 384 16.27 -10.66 -1.25
C GLU A 384 17.20 -11.76 -0.73
N MET A 385 17.51 -12.76 -1.56
CA MET A 385 18.35 -13.88 -1.13
C MET A 385 19.80 -13.45 -0.86
N ASN A 386 20.34 -12.50 -1.62
CA ASN A 386 21.64 -11.87 -1.34
C ASN A 386 21.62 -11.15 0.02
N LEU A 387 20.67 -10.24 0.22
CA LEU A 387 20.53 -9.44 1.44
C LEU A 387 20.28 -10.32 2.68
N ARG A 388 19.42 -11.35 2.57
CA ARG A 388 19.20 -12.34 3.64
C ARG A 388 20.48 -13.08 4.02
N SER A 389 21.28 -13.54 3.05
CA SER A 389 22.54 -14.25 3.35
C SER A 389 23.57 -13.38 4.09
N ARG A 390 23.44 -12.05 3.98
CA ARG A 390 24.27 -11.04 4.65
C ARG A 390 23.65 -10.45 5.92
N GLY A 391 22.43 -10.86 6.30
CA GLY A 391 21.67 -10.31 7.43
C GLY A 391 21.05 -8.93 7.17
N LEU A 392 21.06 -8.44 5.93
CA LEU A 392 20.66 -7.08 5.53
C LEU A 392 19.20 -6.96 5.04
N TRP A 393 18.38 -8.02 5.14
CA TRP A 393 16.96 -7.96 4.76
C TRP A 393 16.00 -7.68 5.93
N GLU A 394 16.40 -7.99 7.17
CA GLU A 394 15.54 -7.86 8.36
C GLU A 394 15.95 -6.68 9.26
N ILE A 395 16.36 -5.59 8.62
CA ILE A 395 16.85 -4.33 9.20
C ILE A 395 15.86 -3.18 8.95
N PRO A 396 16.05 -1.99 9.54
CA PRO A 396 15.19 -0.84 9.26
C PRO A 396 15.22 -0.39 7.80
N HIS A 397 14.03 -0.22 7.22
CA HIS A 397 13.80 0.27 5.86
C HIS A 397 13.04 1.59 5.89
N PRO A 398 13.71 2.73 6.18
CA PRO A 398 13.11 4.06 6.15
C PRO A 398 12.87 4.53 4.71
N TRP A 399 11.95 3.85 4.01
CA TRP A 399 11.57 4.14 2.64
C TRP A 399 10.71 5.41 2.54
N LEU A 400 10.89 6.17 1.47
CA LEU A 400 10.01 7.26 1.07
C LEU A 400 9.62 7.07 -0.40
N ASN A 401 8.32 7.01 -0.67
CA ASN A 401 7.79 6.87 -2.03
C ASN A 401 6.88 8.06 -2.34
N MET A 402 7.04 8.69 -3.49
CA MET A 402 6.35 9.92 -3.88
C MET A 402 5.90 9.85 -5.34
N PHE A 403 4.61 10.06 -5.59
CA PHE A 403 4.13 10.50 -6.89
C PHE A 403 4.42 12.00 -7.05
N VAL A 404 4.93 12.41 -8.22
CA VAL A 404 5.35 13.79 -8.51
C VAL A 404 4.87 14.17 -9.92
N PRO A 405 4.17 15.30 -10.13
CA PRO A 405 3.79 15.76 -11.47
C PRO A 405 5.03 16.07 -12.31
N LYS A 406 4.95 15.92 -13.64
CA LYS A 406 6.10 16.20 -14.53
C LYS A 406 6.64 17.62 -14.32
N SER A 407 5.78 18.62 -14.18
CA SER A 407 6.21 20.01 -13.92
C SER A 407 7.06 20.19 -12.66
N GLY A 408 6.94 19.29 -11.68
CA GLY A 408 7.66 19.33 -10.40
C GLY A 408 8.89 18.41 -10.31
N ILE A 409 9.13 17.54 -11.30
CA ILE A 409 10.11 16.44 -11.12
C ILE A 409 11.56 16.93 -10.97
N LYS A 410 11.92 18.03 -11.63
CA LYS A 410 13.26 18.62 -11.54
C LYS A 410 13.52 19.26 -10.18
N GLU A 411 12.59 20.11 -9.72
CA GLU A 411 12.62 20.70 -8.37
C GLU A 411 12.63 19.60 -7.28
N PHE A 412 11.89 18.50 -7.48
CA PHE A 412 11.91 17.35 -6.55
C PHE A 412 13.25 16.61 -6.55
N LYS A 413 13.88 16.40 -7.71
CA LYS A 413 15.23 15.81 -7.82
C LYS A 413 16.28 16.69 -7.15
N ASP A 414 16.20 18.01 -7.31
CA ASP A 414 17.09 18.95 -6.60
C ASP A 414 16.91 18.84 -5.08
N LEU A 415 15.67 18.97 -4.58
CA LEU A 415 15.31 18.79 -3.16
C LEU A 415 15.79 17.44 -2.58
N LEU A 416 15.66 16.35 -3.34
CA LEU A 416 16.10 15.02 -2.94
C LEU A 416 17.63 14.95 -2.80
N LEU A 417 18.37 15.40 -3.82
CA LEU A 417 19.84 15.35 -3.85
C LEU A 417 20.48 16.29 -2.82
N GLU A 418 19.83 17.39 -2.45
CA GLU A 418 20.27 18.28 -1.36
C GLU A 418 20.10 17.66 0.04
N ASN A 419 19.14 16.72 0.21
CA ASN A 419 18.78 16.18 1.52
C ASN A 419 19.33 14.77 1.79
N ILE A 420 19.56 13.95 0.76
CA ILE A 420 20.43 12.77 0.90
C ILE A 420 21.90 13.21 1.00
N SER A 421 22.73 12.41 1.66
CA SER A 421 24.17 12.47 1.42
C SER A 421 24.46 11.47 0.29
N PRO A 422 24.94 11.90 -0.90
CA PRO A 422 25.17 11.00 -2.01
C PRO A 422 26.11 9.85 -1.67
N ASN A 423 27.15 10.12 -0.87
CA ASN A 423 28.14 9.12 -0.47
C ASN A 423 27.59 8.07 0.51
N ASP A 424 26.60 8.42 1.34
CA ASP A 424 26.10 7.57 2.43
C ASP A 424 24.77 6.87 2.11
N PHE A 425 24.27 6.98 0.88
CA PHE A 425 23.00 6.37 0.49
C PHE A 425 23.15 4.87 0.22
N GLU A 426 22.49 4.04 1.04
CA GLU A 426 22.48 2.58 0.94
C GLU A 426 21.14 2.09 0.37
N GLY A 427 21.10 1.79 -0.94
CA GLY A 427 19.93 1.21 -1.63
C GLY A 427 19.60 1.92 -2.96
N PRO A 428 18.56 1.49 -3.68
CA PRO A 428 18.14 2.11 -4.93
C PRO A 428 17.29 3.37 -4.72
N ILE A 429 17.36 4.29 -5.68
CA ILE A 429 16.47 5.45 -5.82
C ILE A 429 15.74 5.31 -7.17
N LEU A 430 14.58 4.65 -7.17
CA LEU A 430 13.77 4.48 -8.38
C LEU A 430 13.18 5.82 -8.81
N ILE A 431 13.14 6.10 -10.11
CA ILE A 431 12.47 7.25 -10.72
C ILE A 431 12.00 6.91 -12.14
N TYR A 432 10.70 6.95 -12.39
CA TYR A 432 10.15 6.69 -13.73
C TYR A 432 8.75 7.29 -13.96
N PRO A 433 8.40 7.65 -15.22
CA PRO A 433 7.12 8.24 -15.56
C PRO A 433 6.00 7.19 -15.66
N LEU A 434 4.83 7.59 -15.19
CA LEU A 434 3.57 6.88 -15.30
C LEU A 434 2.56 7.75 -16.05
N LEU A 435 1.58 7.13 -16.71
CA LEU A 435 0.54 7.83 -17.46
C LEU A 435 -0.77 7.87 -16.67
N ARG A 436 -1.29 9.08 -16.47
CA ARG A 436 -2.47 9.39 -15.65
C ARG A 436 -3.76 8.77 -16.19
N ASP A 437 -3.89 8.63 -17.51
CA ASP A 437 -5.04 8.02 -18.18
C ASP A 437 -5.27 6.55 -17.80
N LYS A 438 -4.23 5.86 -17.29
CA LYS A 438 -4.32 4.46 -16.85
C LYS A 438 -4.89 4.27 -15.43
N TRP A 439 -5.25 5.36 -14.74
CA TRP A 439 -5.73 5.34 -13.35
C TRP A 439 -7.21 5.73 -13.29
N ASP A 440 -8.08 4.82 -12.85
CA ASP A 440 -9.51 5.14 -12.68
C ASP A 440 -9.69 6.10 -11.49
N ALA A 441 -10.10 7.33 -11.80
CA ALA A 441 -10.35 8.41 -10.84
C ALA A 441 -11.51 8.14 -9.85
N ASN A 442 -12.25 7.04 -9.98
CA ASN A 442 -13.22 6.57 -9.00
C ASN A 442 -12.57 5.82 -7.83
N THR A 443 -11.35 5.29 -7.99
CA THR A 443 -10.59 4.57 -6.96
C THR A 443 -10.23 5.47 -5.76
N SER A 444 -9.61 4.89 -4.73
CA SER A 444 -9.21 5.62 -3.52
C SER A 444 -7.75 6.11 -3.53
N VAL A 445 -6.99 5.94 -4.62
CA VAL A 445 -5.61 6.43 -4.74
C VAL A 445 -5.56 7.96 -4.81
N ALA A 446 -4.61 8.56 -4.10
CA ALA A 446 -4.27 9.99 -4.20
C ALA A 446 -3.07 10.20 -5.14
N LEU A 447 -3.35 10.53 -6.41
CA LEU A 447 -2.35 11.08 -7.32
C LEU A 447 -2.20 12.60 -7.12
N PRO A 448 -1.07 13.21 -7.52
CA PRO A 448 -0.94 14.66 -7.67
C PRO A 448 -2.06 15.25 -8.52
N ASP A 449 -2.62 16.37 -8.09
CA ASP A 449 -3.56 17.11 -8.92
C ASP A 449 -2.86 17.64 -10.18
N ALA A 450 -3.47 17.45 -11.34
CA ALA A 450 -2.87 17.87 -12.61
C ALA A 450 -2.88 19.40 -12.75
N PRO A 451 -1.75 20.05 -13.10
CA PRO A 451 -1.76 21.42 -13.58
C PRO A 451 -2.73 21.60 -14.75
N THR A 452 -3.52 22.67 -14.73
CA THR A 452 -4.44 23.04 -15.82
C THR A 452 -3.85 24.21 -16.60
N GLY A 453 -2.88 23.87 -17.45
CA GLY A 453 -2.26 24.79 -18.41
C GLY A 453 -3.07 24.94 -19.71
N GLY A 454 -2.65 25.84 -20.58
CA GLY A 454 -3.34 26.14 -21.85
C GLY A 454 -3.44 24.93 -22.81
N ASP A 455 -2.48 24.01 -22.73
CA ASP A 455 -2.36 22.84 -23.61
C ASP A 455 -3.04 21.57 -23.05
N GLY A 456 -3.74 21.67 -21.92
CA GLY A 456 -4.57 20.60 -21.36
C GLY A 456 -4.12 20.05 -20.01
N VAL A 457 -4.52 18.81 -19.74
CA VAL A 457 -4.25 18.10 -18.47
C VAL A 457 -2.93 17.35 -18.57
N GLU A 458 -2.00 17.63 -17.65
CA GLU A 458 -0.71 16.92 -17.57
C GLU A 458 -0.91 15.41 -17.35
N GLN A 459 -0.47 14.60 -18.32
CA GLN A 459 -0.62 13.14 -18.28
C GLN A 459 0.52 12.41 -17.58
N VAL A 460 1.74 12.96 -17.60
CA VAL A 460 2.92 12.31 -17.02
C VAL A 460 2.99 12.61 -15.52
N VAL A 461 3.03 11.55 -14.71
CA VAL A 461 3.27 11.60 -13.26
C VAL A 461 4.39 10.64 -12.96
N TYR A 462 5.50 11.11 -12.41
CA TYR A 462 6.59 10.25 -11.97
C TYR A 462 6.23 9.55 -10.66
N ILE A 463 6.68 8.31 -10.50
CA ILE A 463 6.93 7.72 -9.17
C ILE A 463 8.42 7.90 -8.87
N VAL A 464 8.75 8.28 -7.63
CA VAL A 464 10.11 8.27 -7.09
C VAL A 464 10.11 7.47 -5.79
N GLY A 465 10.98 6.46 -5.70
CA GLY A 465 11.08 5.55 -4.56
C GLY A 465 12.49 5.54 -3.98
N MET A 466 12.68 6.18 -2.83
CA MET A 466 13.92 6.15 -2.04
C MET A 466 13.92 4.89 -1.17
N LEU A 467 14.40 3.77 -1.71
CA LEU A 467 14.31 2.45 -1.08
C LEU A 467 15.50 2.16 -0.15
N ARG A 468 15.82 3.11 0.72
CA ARG A 468 17.00 3.06 1.60
C ARG A 468 16.90 1.98 2.69
N SER A 469 17.98 1.23 2.88
CA SER A 469 18.20 0.40 4.09
C SER A 469 19.04 1.18 5.11
N ALA A 470 18.69 1.09 6.39
CA ALA A 470 19.47 1.66 7.49
C ALA A 470 20.19 0.53 8.24
N ASN A 471 21.31 0.10 7.67
CA ASN A 471 22.17 -0.97 8.16
C ASN A 471 22.72 -0.64 9.57
N PRO A 472 22.42 -1.44 10.63
CA PRO A 472 22.86 -1.14 12.00
C PRO A 472 24.39 -1.11 12.23
N ALA A 473 25.20 -1.61 11.28
CA ALA A 473 26.65 -1.55 11.36
C ALA A 473 27.25 -0.20 10.91
N SER A 474 26.57 0.54 10.03
CA SER A 474 26.94 1.89 9.55
C SER A 474 26.09 2.98 10.21
N CYS A 475 24.81 2.70 10.46
CA CYS A 475 23.83 3.64 10.99
C CYS A 475 23.86 3.66 12.53
N ALA A 476 24.76 4.49 13.08
CA ALA A 476 24.96 4.68 14.52
C ALA A 476 23.71 5.22 15.27
N ALA A 477 23.79 5.31 16.61
CA ALA A 477 22.67 5.79 17.43
C ALA A 477 22.13 7.16 16.96
N GLY A 478 20.82 7.23 16.71
CA GLY A 478 20.12 8.41 16.17
C GLY A 478 20.09 8.51 14.63
N CYS A 479 20.89 7.74 13.90
CA CYS A 479 20.92 7.78 12.42
C CYS A 479 19.55 7.45 11.79
N LEU A 480 18.81 6.47 12.32
CA LEU A 480 17.47 6.14 11.82
C LEU A 480 16.48 7.29 12.01
N ASP A 481 16.45 7.92 13.18
CA ASP A 481 15.60 9.08 13.46
C ASP A 481 15.93 10.26 12.56
N ASP A 482 17.23 10.46 12.27
CA ASP A 482 17.73 11.47 11.35
C ASP A 482 17.27 11.21 9.90
N ILE A 483 17.30 9.96 9.42
CA ILE A 483 16.78 9.60 8.10
C ILE A 483 15.26 9.83 8.07
N LEU A 484 14.51 9.35 9.07
CA LEU A 484 13.06 9.52 9.14
C LEU A 484 12.65 11.00 9.22
N ARG A 485 13.45 11.82 9.90
CA ARG A 485 13.27 13.28 9.96
C ARG A 485 13.51 13.93 8.60
N ARG A 486 14.59 13.59 7.89
CA ARG A 486 14.84 14.10 6.53
C ARG A 486 13.75 13.65 5.54
N ASN A 487 13.31 12.38 5.60
CA ASN A 487 12.23 11.88 4.76
C ASN A 487 10.92 12.66 4.97
N ARG A 488 10.58 13.01 6.22
CA ARG A 488 9.44 13.91 6.50
C ARG A 488 9.64 15.30 5.88
N GLN A 489 10.81 15.90 6.07
CA GLN A 489 11.13 17.22 5.49
C GLN A 489 11.03 17.24 3.95
N ILE A 490 11.55 16.21 3.26
CA ILE A 490 11.41 16.04 1.80
C ILE A 490 9.93 15.89 1.42
N ALA A 491 9.18 15.01 2.09
CA ALA A 491 7.78 14.74 1.76
C ALA A 491 6.86 15.96 2.01
N GLU A 492 7.08 16.70 3.09
CA GLU A 492 6.36 17.93 3.43
C GLU A 492 6.66 19.04 2.40
N ALA A 493 7.94 19.29 2.09
CA ALA A 493 8.35 20.28 1.11
C ALA A 493 7.87 19.95 -0.31
N ALA A 494 7.87 18.67 -0.69
CA ALA A 494 7.39 18.20 -1.99
C ALA A 494 5.87 18.16 -2.13
N SER A 495 5.13 17.94 -1.04
CA SER A 495 3.66 18.01 -1.03
C SER A 495 3.14 19.45 -0.99
N ALA A 496 3.98 20.40 -0.56
CA ALA A 496 3.73 21.83 -0.55
C ALA A 496 4.30 22.53 -1.80
N GLY A 497 4.14 23.86 -1.86
CA GLY A 497 4.81 24.70 -2.84
C GLY A 497 4.42 24.42 -4.30
N ARG A 498 5.42 24.35 -5.18
CA ARG A 498 5.25 24.16 -6.63
C ARG A 498 5.34 22.69 -7.08
N ILE A 499 5.97 21.84 -6.28
CA ILE A 499 6.22 20.43 -6.63
C ILE A 499 4.90 19.65 -6.66
N GLY A 500 3.98 19.89 -5.72
CA GLY A 500 2.62 19.33 -5.75
C GLY A 500 2.52 17.80 -5.63
N GLY A 501 3.56 17.15 -5.11
CA GLY A 501 3.65 15.69 -4.99
C GLY A 501 2.69 15.09 -3.96
N LYS A 502 2.60 13.75 -3.95
CA LYS A 502 1.81 12.96 -2.99
C LYS A 502 2.59 11.71 -2.59
N GLN A 503 2.64 11.37 -1.31
CA GLN A 503 3.23 10.10 -0.87
C GLN A 503 2.49 8.89 -1.47
N TYR A 504 3.24 7.90 -1.96
CA TYR A 504 2.77 6.53 -2.18
C TYR A 504 3.15 5.68 -0.95
N LEU A 505 2.36 4.63 -0.65
CA LEU A 505 2.47 3.85 0.61
C LEU A 505 2.48 4.75 1.88
N ALA A 506 1.66 5.81 1.84
CA ALA A 506 1.78 6.97 2.73
C ALA A 506 1.69 6.65 4.23
N HIS A 507 2.32 7.50 5.03
CA HIS A 507 2.14 7.56 6.48
C HIS A 507 2.14 9.03 6.93
N HIS A 508 1.02 9.48 7.49
CA HIS A 508 0.81 10.87 7.91
C HIS A 508 0.51 10.95 9.42
N PRO A 509 1.10 11.91 10.15
CA PRO A 509 1.05 11.94 11.61
C PRO A 509 -0.28 12.45 12.18
N SER A 510 -1.20 12.95 11.35
CA SER A 510 -2.53 13.36 11.82
C SER A 510 -3.59 13.38 10.71
N LEU A 511 -4.86 13.43 11.12
CA LEU A 511 -6.02 13.59 10.26
C LEU A 511 -5.96 14.83 9.35
N LEU A 512 -5.25 15.90 9.76
CA LEU A 512 -5.09 17.09 8.91
C LEU A 512 -4.23 16.76 7.68
N HIS A 513 -3.04 16.20 7.90
CA HIS A 513 -2.15 15.76 6.83
C HIS A 513 -2.82 14.72 5.91
N TRP A 514 -3.65 13.81 6.45
CA TRP A 514 -4.45 12.90 5.63
C TRP A 514 -5.52 13.63 4.78
N ARG A 515 -6.16 14.69 5.30
CA ARG A 515 -7.07 15.54 4.52
C ARG A 515 -6.35 16.26 3.39
N ASP A 516 -5.16 16.79 3.65
CA ASP A 516 -4.37 17.53 2.66
C ASP A 516 -3.76 16.59 1.61
N HIS A 517 -3.41 15.36 2.00
CA HIS A 517 -3.01 14.28 1.12
C HIS A 517 -4.14 13.94 0.12
N PHE A 518 -5.35 13.59 0.58
CA PHE A 518 -6.49 13.29 -0.30
C PHE A 518 -7.08 14.54 -0.99
N GLY A 519 -6.83 15.74 -0.48
CA GLY A 519 -7.30 17.01 -1.03
C GLY A 519 -8.80 17.01 -1.31
N ARG A 520 -9.18 17.37 -2.54
CA ARG A 520 -10.58 17.37 -3.02
C ARG A 520 -11.28 16.01 -2.92
N HIS A 521 -10.54 14.90 -2.89
CA HIS A 521 -11.09 13.55 -2.79
C HIS A 521 -11.42 13.12 -1.35
N TRP A 522 -10.97 13.87 -0.32
CA TRP A 522 -11.19 13.55 1.09
C TRP A 522 -12.66 13.27 1.42
N ASN A 523 -13.58 14.10 0.94
CA ASN A 523 -15.01 13.97 1.26
C ASN A 523 -15.60 12.64 0.73
N ARG A 524 -15.12 12.14 -0.42
CA ARG A 524 -15.50 10.81 -0.96
C ARG A 524 -14.92 9.69 -0.10
N PHE A 525 -13.66 9.81 0.31
CA PHE A 525 -12.98 8.82 1.17
C PHE A 525 -13.66 8.71 2.54
N ALA A 526 -13.99 9.83 3.18
CA ALA A 526 -14.71 9.88 4.45
C ALA A 526 -16.18 9.39 4.34
N ALA A 527 -16.87 9.69 3.24
CA ALA A 527 -18.21 9.16 2.98
C ALA A 527 -18.19 7.63 2.82
N ARG A 528 -17.21 7.08 2.08
CA ARG A 528 -16.99 5.62 1.97
C ARG A 528 -16.65 4.97 3.31
N LYS A 529 -15.88 5.63 4.18
CA LYS A 529 -15.61 5.13 5.54
C LYS A 529 -16.91 5.02 6.32
N ASN A 530 -17.72 6.09 6.37
CA ASN A 530 -19.03 6.09 7.02
C ASN A 530 -20.02 5.05 6.43
N LEU A 531 -19.86 4.66 5.17
CA LEU A 531 -20.71 3.67 4.51
C LEU A 531 -20.32 2.22 4.85
N PHE A 532 -19.03 1.90 4.92
CA PHE A 532 -18.52 0.52 5.00
C PHE A 532 -17.82 0.15 6.32
N ASP A 533 -17.19 1.10 7.01
CA ASP A 533 -16.66 0.96 8.38
C ASP A 533 -16.97 2.23 9.20
N PRO A 534 -18.26 2.45 9.58
CA PRO A 534 -18.68 3.64 10.34
C PRO A 534 -18.09 3.70 11.76
N LEU A 535 -17.46 2.63 12.23
CA LEU A 535 -16.97 2.45 13.59
C LEU A 535 -15.45 2.62 13.71
N GLY A 536 -14.72 2.69 12.59
CA GLY A 536 -13.26 2.76 12.58
C GLY A 536 -12.62 1.49 13.12
N VAL A 537 -13.17 0.32 12.77
CA VAL A 537 -12.64 -0.99 13.18
C VAL A 537 -11.41 -1.35 12.36
N LEU A 538 -11.41 -1.07 11.05
CA LEU A 538 -10.45 -1.63 10.09
C LEU A 538 -9.19 -0.78 9.88
N ALA A 539 -8.06 -1.48 9.78
CA ALA A 539 -6.73 -0.96 9.44
C ALA A 539 -6.31 0.25 10.31
N PRO A 540 -6.24 0.09 11.65
CA PRO A 540 -5.91 1.18 12.57
C PRO A 540 -4.49 1.73 12.37
N GLY A 541 -3.54 0.90 11.94
CA GLY A 541 -2.14 1.28 11.70
C GLY A 541 -1.93 2.35 10.61
N GLN A 542 -2.96 2.65 9.81
CA GLN A 542 -2.93 3.78 8.87
C GLN A 542 -3.08 5.15 9.55
N GLY A 543 -3.62 5.21 10.78
CA GLY A 543 -3.81 6.46 11.53
C GLY A 543 -4.86 7.44 10.96
N ILE A 544 -5.61 7.06 9.92
CA ILE A 544 -6.57 7.95 9.24
C ILE A 544 -7.81 8.21 10.10
N PHE A 545 -8.45 7.15 10.60
CA PHE A 545 -9.69 7.23 11.36
C PHE A 545 -9.56 6.48 12.70
N PRO A 546 -9.74 7.16 13.86
CA PRO A 546 -9.71 6.49 15.15
C PRO A 546 -10.99 5.66 15.37
N ARG A 547 -10.89 4.63 16.22
CA ARG A 547 -12.02 3.78 16.64
C ARG A 547 -13.10 4.60 17.35
N VAL A 548 -14.33 4.60 16.85
CA VAL A 548 -15.45 5.42 17.35
C VAL A 548 -16.44 4.58 18.18
N HIS A 549 -16.84 5.08 19.36
CA HIS A 549 -17.91 4.48 20.15
C HIS A 549 -19.30 4.72 19.52
N ALA A 550 -20.15 3.68 19.49
CA ALA A 550 -21.46 3.75 18.84
C ALA A 550 -22.40 4.81 19.45
N SER A 551 -22.26 5.12 20.74
CA SER A 551 -22.98 6.21 21.41
C SER A 551 -22.67 7.60 20.81
N ALA A 552 -21.42 7.84 20.39
CA ALA A 552 -21.03 9.08 19.73
C ALA A 552 -21.65 9.20 18.32
N LEU A 553 -21.77 8.09 17.58
CA LEU A 553 -22.48 8.06 16.29
C LEU A 553 -23.97 8.36 16.45
N MET A 554 -24.62 7.86 17.50
CA MET A 554 -26.02 8.21 17.80
C MET A 554 -26.18 9.69 18.16
N TYR A 555 -25.24 10.26 18.92
CA TYR A 555 -25.24 11.69 19.26
C TYR A 555 -25.04 12.58 18.03
N MET A 556 -24.07 12.29 17.16
CA MET A 556 -23.86 13.06 15.93
C MET A 556 -25.08 12.98 14.99
N ARG A 557 -25.67 11.79 14.81
CA ARG A 557 -26.88 11.59 13.99
C ARG A 557 -28.14 12.26 14.55
N SER A 558 -28.17 12.64 15.82
CA SER A 558 -29.28 13.44 16.39
C SER A 558 -29.11 14.93 16.11
N GLN A 559 -27.87 15.44 16.05
CA GLN A 559 -27.57 16.84 15.75
C GLN A 559 -27.87 17.22 14.28
N ASP A 560 -27.49 16.39 13.30
CA ASP A 560 -27.82 16.61 11.88
C ASP A 560 -29.33 16.70 11.63
N LYS A 561 -30.11 15.84 12.32
CA LYS A 561 -31.58 15.87 12.28
C LYS A 561 -32.17 17.09 12.99
N GLY A 562 -31.43 17.73 13.89
CA GLY A 562 -31.79 18.99 14.53
C GLY A 562 -31.66 20.19 13.58
N GLN A 563 -30.54 20.31 12.86
CA GLN A 563 -30.33 21.41 11.90
C GLN A 563 -31.31 21.37 10.72
N SER A 564 -31.70 20.16 10.29
CA SER A 564 -32.61 19.91 9.17
C SER A 564 -34.08 20.35 9.37
N ARG A 565 -34.42 21.08 10.46
CA ARG A 565 -35.79 21.50 10.79
C ARG A 565 -36.01 23.02 10.96
N LEU A 566 -35.02 23.86 10.67
CA LEU A 566 -35.05 25.30 11.02
C LEU A 566 -35.14 26.29 9.85
N LEU A 567 -35.87 25.94 8.77
CA LEU A 567 -36.15 26.83 7.63
C LEU A 567 -37.63 26.83 7.18
N LEU A 568 -38.52 27.41 7.99
CA LEU A 568 -39.80 27.98 7.54
C LEU A 568 -40.13 29.25 8.35
N PRO A 569 -40.82 30.26 7.78
CA PRO A 569 -40.90 31.60 8.35
C PRO A 569 -41.93 31.74 9.48
N LYS A 570 -41.63 32.64 10.44
CA LYS A 570 -42.51 33.00 11.55
C LYS A 570 -43.77 33.73 11.07
N ARG A 571 -44.93 33.39 11.63
CA ARG A 571 -46.10 34.28 11.75
C ARG A 571 -46.54 34.34 13.21
N ASN A 572 -46.77 35.55 13.72
CA ASN A 572 -47.18 35.78 15.11
C ASN A 572 -48.68 35.50 15.29
N ILE A 573 -49.04 34.75 16.34
CA ILE A 573 -50.34 34.86 17.02
C ILE A 573 -50.06 34.84 18.53
N PHE A 574 -50.73 35.72 19.28
CA PHE A 574 -50.56 35.92 20.72
C PHE A 574 -51.75 35.34 21.49
N TYR A 575 -51.55 34.28 22.26
CA TYR A 575 -52.33 33.82 23.43
C TYR A 575 -51.43 32.80 24.18
N GLY A 576 -51.47 32.65 25.50
CA GLY A 576 -52.22 33.36 26.53
C GLY A 576 -52.51 32.45 27.73
N SER A 577 -52.06 32.85 28.92
CA SER A 577 -52.40 32.30 30.26
C SER A 577 -51.64 31.06 30.83
N LEU A 578 -51.07 31.31 32.01
CA LEU A 578 -50.90 30.46 33.21
C LEU A 578 -50.33 29.02 33.14
N CYS A 579 -49.26 28.81 33.90
CA CYS A 579 -49.27 27.80 34.97
C CYS A 579 -48.62 28.39 36.24
N VAL A 580 -48.90 27.84 37.42
CA VAL A 580 -48.75 28.51 38.73
C VAL A 580 -47.55 27.99 39.54
N SER A 581 -46.88 28.90 40.25
CA SER A 581 -45.76 28.62 41.16
C SER A 581 -46.20 27.86 42.42
N TYR A 582 -45.34 26.95 42.90
CA TYR A 582 -45.26 26.61 44.33
C TYR A 582 -43.81 26.72 44.80
N ASN A 583 -43.64 27.15 46.05
CA ASN A 583 -42.36 27.65 46.56
C ASN A 583 -42.29 27.39 48.08
N LEU A 584 -41.18 26.86 48.58
CA LEU A 584 -40.75 27.09 49.96
C LEU A 584 -39.25 26.82 50.15
N GLN A 585 -38.66 27.53 51.12
CA GLN A 585 -37.23 27.56 51.40
C GLN A 585 -36.90 26.91 52.75
N LEU A 586 -35.65 26.47 52.92
CA LEU A 586 -34.90 26.44 54.18
C LEU A 586 -33.40 26.45 53.79
N LEU A 587 -32.72 27.60 53.66
CA LEU A 587 -32.18 28.48 54.72
C LEU A 587 -31.26 27.77 55.73
N LEU A 588 -29.95 27.97 55.57
CA LEU A 588 -29.01 28.24 56.67
C LEU A 588 -27.73 28.93 56.15
N SER A 589 -27.43 30.10 56.72
CA SER A 589 -26.15 30.85 56.61
C SER A 589 -25.18 30.41 57.75
N VAL A 590 -23.93 30.88 57.95
CA VAL A 590 -23.34 32.23 57.85
C VAL A 590 -21.79 32.18 57.70
N SER A 591 -21.21 33.27 57.16
CA SER A 591 -19.87 33.86 57.46
C SER A 591 -18.54 33.10 57.20
N SER A 592 -17.76 33.64 56.27
CA SER A 592 -16.32 34.01 56.48
C SER A 592 -16.26 35.45 57.09
N PRO A 593 -15.12 36.11 57.43
CA PRO A 593 -13.76 36.09 56.83
C PRO A 593 -12.62 35.84 57.88
N VAL A 594 -11.30 35.97 57.62
CA VAL A 594 -10.47 37.21 57.48
C VAL A 594 -9.08 36.87 56.88
N VAL A 595 -8.43 37.85 56.24
CA VAL A 595 -7.08 37.80 55.61
C VAL A 595 -5.97 38.26 56.57
N LEU A 596 -4.74 37.71 56.46
CA LEU A 596 -3.49 38.39 56.88
C LEU A 596 -2.20 37.76 56.27
N THR A 597 -1.03 38.37 56.54
CA THR A 597 0.26 38.22 55.81
C THR A 597 1.47 38.25 56.78
N SER A 598 2.67 37.71 56.50
CA SER A 598 3.21 36.93 55.35
C SER A 598 4.28 35.90 55.82
N THR A 599 5.60 35.80 55.52
CA THR A 599 6.59 36.56 54.70
C THR A 599 7.89 35.72 54.48
N THR A 600 8.60 35.94 53.35
CA THR A 600 10.06 35.73 53.10
C THR A 600 10.76 34.34 53.17
N LEU A 601 11.48 34.06 52.08
CA LEU A 601 12.65 33.19 51.82
C LEU A 601 13.92 33.59 52.62
N PRO A 602 15.10 32.92 52.45
CA PRO A 602 15.46 31.48 52.37
C PRO A 602 16.56 31.18 53.46
N PRO A 603 17.60 30.30 53.33
CA PRO A 603 18.37 29.82 52.15
C PRO A 603 17.87 28.50 51.53
#